data_AF-A0A812LBI4-F1
#
_entry.id   AF-A0A812LBI4-F1
#
_cell.length_a   1.000
_cell.length_b   1.000
_cell.length_c   1.000
_cell.angle_alpha   90.00
_cell.angle_beta   90.00
_cell.angle_gamma   90.00
#
_symmetry.space_group_name_H-M   'P 1'
#
loop_
_entity.id
_entity.type
_entity.pdbx_description
1 polymer ?
#
loop_
_entity_poly.entity_id
_entity_poly.type
_entity_poly.pdbx_seq_one_letter_code
_entity_poly.pdbx_strand_id
1 'polypeptide(L)'
;MRGCQAQSAEAWEELADELAKENDQERMRVLAAEMKAQTQAAEMKAQTQEMKVQMLEEKMKAVTKDLAAIKGELTARAMLQRAVGKIRQEDSVFGSTSSILHGLSNHSGDMANFLIRSVQECTPPGTIPGVFLKDIFKQLSGQVHYPRWYGPGIRASRSLNAAQICVLQKLAQQEGFLLITDDDEDDSEDI
;
A
#
# COMPACT_ATOMS: atom_id res chain seq x y z
N MET A 1 14.73 93.70 -17.92
CA MET A 1 14.74 92.65 -16.88
C MET A 1 13.64 91.59 -17.15
N ARG A 2 13.72 90.85 -18.27
CA ARG A 2 12.82 89.70 -18.54
C ARG A 2 13.55 88.37 -18.80
N GLY A 3 14.88 88.41 -19.00
CA GLY A 3 15.69 87.23 -19.30
C GLY A 3 16.02 86.32 -18.09
N CYS A 4 16.19 86.87 -16.88
CA CYS A 4 16.51 86.06 -15.69
C CYS A 4 15.33 85.19 -15.20
N GLN A 5 14.08 85.63 -15.38
CA GLN A 5 12.91 84.87 -14.89
C GLN A 5 12.56 83.70 -15.82
N ALA A 6 12.79 83.84 -17.13
CA ALA A 6 12.59 82.76 -18.10
C ALA A 6 13.63 81.64 -17.91
N GLN A 7 14.91 82.00 -17.72
CA GLN A 7 15.99 81.03 -17.45
C GLN A 7 15.81 80.28 -16.13
N SER A 8 15.21 80.92 -15.11
CA SER A 8 14.87 80.21 -13.87
C SER A 8 13.69 79.26 -14.05
N ALA A 9 12.67 79.63 -14.83
CA ALA A 9 11.49 78.80 -15.04
C ALA A 9 11.82 77.53 -15.86
N GLU A 10 12.63 77.67 -16.92
CA GLU A 10 13.12 76.53 -17.72
C GLU A 10 13.98 75.58 -16.87
N ALA A 11 14.83 76.09 -15.98
CA ALA A 11 15.63 75.26 -15.08
C ALA A 11 14.80 74.51 -14.03
N TRP A 12 13.68 75.09 -13.56
CA TRP A 12 12.74 74.40 -12.67
C TRP A 12 11.90 73.34 -13.38
N GLU A 13 11.57 73.57 -14.65
CA GLU A 13 10.84 72.63 -15.50
C GLU A 13 11.73 71.42 -15.85
N GLU A 14 12.99 71.67 -16.22
CA GLU A 14 13.98 70.60 -16.49
C GLU A 14 14.26 69.74 -15.25
N LEU A 15 14.39 70.36 -14.07
CA LEU A 15 14.56 69.65 -12.80
C LEU A 15 13.32 68.82 -12.44
N ALA A 16 12.11 69.32 -12.70
CA ALA A 16 10.87 68.59 -12.46
C ALA A 16 10.76 67.35 -13.38
N ASP A 17 11.16 67.48 -14.64
CA ASP A 17 11.18 66.38 -15.60
C ASP A 17 12.22 65.31 -15.24
N GLU A 18 13.39 65.70 -14.73
CA GLU A 18 14.41 64.76 -14.23
C GLU A 18 13.92 64.01 -12.98
N LEU A 19 13.32 64.72 -12.02
CA LEU A 19 12.71 64.11 -10.82
C LEU A 19 11.58 63.15 -11.17
N ALA A 20 10.76 63.47 -12.17
CA ALA A 20 9.69 62.59 -12.65
C ALA A 20 10.27 61.29 -13.25
N LYS A 21 11.33 61.39 -14.07
CA LYS A 21 12.02 60.23 -14.64
C LYS A 21 12.68 59.36 -13.56
N GLU A 22 13.33 59.96 -12.57
CA GLU A 22 13.91 59.22 -11.44
C GLU A 22 12.82 58.52 -10.60
N ASN A 23 11.68 59.19 -10.35
CA ASN A 23 10.56 58.59 -9.62
C ASN A 23 9.98 57.39 -10.39
N ASP A 24 9.78 57.53 -11.70
CA ASP A 24 9.29 56.45 -12.56
C ASP A 24 10.27 55.29 -12.63
N GLN A 25 11.58 55.57 -12.72
CA GLN A 25 12.61 54.53 -12.70
C GLN A 25 12.63 53.78 -11.37
N GLU A 26 12.49 54.47 -10.25
CA GLU A 26 12.44 53.85 -8.93
C GLU A 26 11.15 53.04 -8.73
N ARG A 27 10.00 53.55 -9.20
CA ARG A 27 8.73 52.79 -9.22
C ARG A 27 8.86 51.50 -10.02
N MET A 28 9.50 51.54 -11.19
CA MET A 28 9.73 50.34 -12.00
C MET A 28 10.67 49.34 -11.32
N ARG A 29 11.68 49.81 -10.59
CA ARG A 29 12.57 48.94 -9.81
C ARG A 29 11.84 48.26 -8.65
N VAL A 30 11.01 49.01 -7.92
CA VAL A 30 10.19 48.45 -6.82
C VAL A 30 9.22 47.41 -7.36
N LEU A 31 8.50 47.71 -8.45
CA LEU A 31 7.59 46.76 -9.09
C LEU A 31 8.32 45.49 -9.59
N ALA A 32 9.52 45.63 -10.16
CA ALA A 32 10.31 44.48 -10.59
C ALA A 32 10.78 43.62 -9.40
N ALA A 33 11.16 44.25 -8.28
CA ALA A 33 11.54 43.57 -7.05
C ALA A 33 10.35 42.84 -6.41
N GLU A 34 9.18 43.47 -6.36
CA GLU A 34 7.93 42.87 -5.86
C GLU A 34 7.50 41.68 -6.73
N MET A 35 7.52 41.82 -8.05
CA MET A 35 7.21 40.73 -8.98
C MET A 35 8.18 39.56 -8.81
N LYS A 36 9.48 39.83 -8.68
CA LYS A 36 10.48 38.79 -8.44
C LYS A 36 10.29 38.08 -7.11
N ALA A 37 9.93 38.81 -6.05
CA ALA A 37 9.61 38.21 -4.76
C ALA A 37 8.35 37.34 -4.82
N GLN A 38 7.31 37.79 -5.55
CA GLN A 38 6.09 37.01 -5.75
C GLN A 38 6.34 35.74 -6.57
N THR A 39 7.13 35.79 -7.64
CA THR A 39 7.45 34.60 -8.44
C THR A 39 8.26 33.60 -7.64
N GLN A 40 9.27 34.05 -6.88
CA GLN A 40 10.06 33.16 -6.00
C GLN A 40 9.20 32.53 -4.90
N ALA A 41 8.27 33.28 -4.31
CA ALA A 41 7.33 32.74 -3.32
C ALA A 41 6.38 31.71 -3.95
N ALA A 42 5.91 31.95 -5.18
CA ALA A 42 5.07 31.01 -5.91
C ALA A 42 5.83 29.73 -6.30
N GLU A 43 7.07 29.84 -6.77
CA GLU A 43 7.95 28.70 -7.10
C GLU A 43 8.22 27.84 -5.86
N MET A 44 8.59 28.44 -4.72
CA MET A 44 8.79 27.67 -3.47
C MET A 44 7.51 26.97 -3.02
N LYS A 45 6.35 27.62 -3.17
CA LYS A 45 5.05 27.02 -2.82
C LYS A 45 4.71 25.86 -3.75
N ALA A 46 4.99 25.98 -5.04
CA ALA A 46 4.80 24.91 -6.02
C ALA A 46 5.71 23.70 -5.72
N GLN A 47 7.01 23.92 -5.49
CA GLN A 47 7.95 22.85 -5.12
C GLN A 47 7.53 22.14 -3.82
N THR A 48 7.07 22.90 -2.82
CA THR A 48 6.59 22.32 -1.56
C THR A 48 5.32 21.50 -1.76
N GLN A 49 4.43 21.91 -2.65
CA GLN A 49 3.22 21.15 -2.99
C GLN A 49 3.57 19.87 -3.75
N GLU A 50 4.48 19.93 -4.72
CA GLU A 50 4.94 18.79 -5.48
C GLU A 50 5.59 17.72 -4.57
N MET A 51 6.45 18.13 -3.65
CA MET A 51 7.06 17.22 -2.67
C MET A 51 6.01 16.56 -1.76
N LYS A 52 4.96 17.30 -1.36
CA LYS A 52 3.85 16.74 -0.56
C LYS A 52 3.03 15.73 -1.36
N VAL A 53 2.79 16.00 -2.63
CA VAL A 53 2.07 15.07 -3.52
C VAL A 53 2.87 13.79 -3.70
N GLN A 54 4.17 13.87 -3.99
CA GLN A 54 5.04 12.70 -4.10
C GLN A 54 5.05 11.88 -2.80
N MET A 55 5.18 12.53 -1.64
CA MET A 55 5.12 11.85 -0.34
C MET A 55 3.75 11.17 -0.09
N LEU A 56 2.66 11.79 -0.53
CA LEU A 56 1.32 11.21 -0.43
C LEU A 56 1.17 10.01 -1.36
N GLU A 57 1.68 10.09 -2.59
CA GLU A 57 1.68 8.98 -3.55
C GLU A 57 2.46 7.78 -3.01
N GLU A 58 3.64 7.99 -2.44
CA GLU A 58 4.43 6.93 -1.79
C GLU A 58 3.67 6.28 -0.63
N LYS A 59 3.02 7.09 0.22
CA LYS A 59 2.18 6.57 1.32
C LYS A 59 0.97 5.81 0.78
N MET A 60 0.33 6.27 -0.29
CA MET A 60 -0.80 5.57 -0.90
C MET A 60 -0.37 4.24 -1.51
N LYS A 61 0.80 4.19 -2.16
CA LYS A 61 1.39 2.93 -2.65
C LYS A 61 1.63 1.94 -1.50
N ALA A 62 2.23 2.40 -0.40
CA ALA A 62 2.46 1.57 0.78
C ALA A 62 1.15 1.01 1.37
N VAL A 63 0.14 1.87 1.56
CA VAL A 63 -1.17 1.45 2.08
C VAL A 63 -1.88 0.47 1.14
N THR A 64 -1.77 0.66 -0.18
CA THR A 64 -2.40 -0.23 -1.17
C THR A 64 -1.75 -1.61 -1.12
N LYS A 65 -0.43 -1.67 -0.98
CA LYS A 65 0.33 -2.92 -0.80
C LYS A 65 -0.09 -3.65 0.48
N ASP A 66 -0.18 -2.93 1.60
CA ASP A 66 -0.63 -3.50 2.87
C ASP A 66 -2.06 -4.05 2.78
N LEU A 67 -2.96 -3.34 2.09
CA LEU A 67 -4.34 -3.77 1.90
C LEU A 67 -4.42 -5.04 1.03
N ALA A 68 -3.60 -5.14 -0.01
CA ALA A 68 -3.51 -6.34 -0.84
C ALA A 68 -3.01 -7.55 -0.04
N ALA A 69 -2.00 -7.36 0.81
CA ALA A 69 -1.47 -8.40 1.70
C ALA A 69 -2.53 -8.89 2.70
N ILE A 70 -3.24 -7.96 3.36
CA ILE A 70 -4.36 -8.29 4.27
C ILE A 70 -5.46 -9.08 3.55
N LYS A 71 -5.83 -8.64 2.33
CA LYS A 71 -6.82 -9.34 1.51
C LYS A 71 -6.38 -10.78 1.22
N GLY A 72 -5.10 -10.99 0.97
CA GLY A 72 -4.52 -12.31 0.80
C GLY A 72 -4.68 -13.20 2.03
N GLU A 73 -4.22 -12.73 3.19
CA GLU A 73 -4.32 -13.49 4.42
C GLU A 73 -5.77 -13.94 4.73
N LEU A 74 -6.75 -13.08 4.42
CA LEU A 74 -8.18 -13.42 4.55
C LEU A 74 -8.63 -14.53 3.62
N THR A 75 -8.21 -14.49 2.36
CA THR A 75 -8.54 -15.54 1.40
C THR A 75 -7.93 -16.88 1.82
N ALA A 76 -6.66 -16.88 2.26
CA ALA A 76 -5.97 -18.09 2.70
C ALA A 76 -6.63 -18.68 3.96
N ARG A 77 -7.01 -17.83 4.91
CA ARG A 77 -7.76 -18.22 6.11
C ARG A 77 -9.12 -18.83 5.75
N ALA A 78 -9.86 -18.20 4.85
CA ALA A 78 -11.17 -18.68 4.43
C ALA A 78 -11.08 -20.06 3.77
N MET A 79 -10.03 -20.35 2.99
CA MET A 79 -9.79 -21.70 2.44
C MET A 79 -9.61 -22.74 3.54
N LEU A 80 -8.74 -22.48 4.53
CA LEU A 80 -8.54 -23.40 5.65
C LEU A 80 -9.83 -23.62 6.44
N GLN A 81 -10.64 -22.57 6.63
CA GLN A 81 -11.95 -22.71 7.27
C GLN A 81 -12.92 -23.56 6.44
N ARG A 82 -12.92 -23.44 5.11
CA ARG A 82 -13.72 -24.29 4.22
C ARG A 82 -13.27 -25.74 4.27
N ALA A 83 -11.97 -26.00 4.25
CA ALA A 83 -11.41 -27.35 4.39
C ALA A 83 -11.85 -27.99 5.71
N VAL A 84 -11.76 -27.24 6.82
CA VAL A 84 -12.28 -27.71 8.12
C VAL A 84 -13.79 -27.89 8.10
N GLY A 85 -14.53 -27.05 7.37
CA GLY A 85 -15.96 -27.23 7.14
C GLY A 85 -16.30 -28.58 6.49
N LYS A 86 -15.49 -29.03 5.52
CA LYS A 86 -15.64 -30.35 4.90
C LYS A 86 -15.33 -31.48 5.89
N ILE A 87 -14.27 -31.37 6.70
CA ILE A 87 -13.97 -32.34 7.76
C ILE A 87 -15.14 -32.49 8.74
N ARG A 88 -15.77 -31.37 9.13
CA ARG A 88 -16.96 -31.40 10.00
C ARG A 88 -18.12 -32.16 9.38
N GLN A 89 -18.31 -32.03 8.07
CA GLN A 89 -19.38 -32.72 7.34
C GLN A 89 -19.05 -34.21 7.18
N GLU A 90 -17.83 -34.55 6.79
CA GLU A 90 -17.36 -35.91 6.57
C GLU A 90 -17.38 -36.75 7.86
N ASP A 91 -16.81 -36.23 8.94
CA ASP A 91 -16.69 -36.96 10.21
C ASP A 91 -17.83 -36.66 11.20
N SER A 92 -18.80 -35.81 10.82
CA SER A 92 -19.91 -35.38 11.70
C SER A 92 -19.44 -34.77 13.04
N VAL A 93 -18.34 -34.01 13.01
CA VAL A 93 -17.70 -33.44 14.21
C VAL A 93 -18.03 -31.96 14.42
N PHE A 94 -18.13 -31.57 15.69
CA PHE A 94 -18.35 -30.19 16.12
C PHE A 94 -17.11 -29.64 16.83
N GLY A 95 -16.82 -28.36 16.63
CA GLY A 95 -15.70 -27.70 17.30
C GLY A 95 -15.23 -26.44 16.57
N SER A 96 -14.31 -25.71 17.18
CA SER A 96 -13.65 -24.58 16.53
C SER A 96 -12.72 -25.04 15.40
N THR A 97 -12.36 -24.14 14.47
CA THR A 97 -11.38 -24.47 13.42
C THR A 97 -10.03 -24.86 14.02
N SER A 98 -9.58 -24.13 15.04
CA SER A 98 -8.32 -24.39 15.74
C SER A 98 -8.28 -25.77 16.42
N SER A 99 -9.38 -26.19 17.06
CA SER A 99 -9.45 -27.50 17.72
C SER A 99 -9.46 -28.66 16.73
N ILE A 100 -10.17 -28.52 15.61
CA ILE A 100 -10.21 -29.57 14.57
C ILE A 100 -8.85 -29.70 13.88
N LEU A 101 -8.21 -28.58 13.56
CA LEU A 101 -6.84 -28.61 13.03
C LEU A 101 -5.87 -29.23 14.02
N HIS A 102 -5.94 -28.88 15.31
CA HIS A 102 -5.05 -29.49 16.31
C HIS A 102 -5.24 -31.00 16.41
N GLY A 103 -6.49 -31.47 16.35
CA GLY A 103 -6.88 -32.87 16.40
C GLY A 103 -6.90 -33.57 15.03
N LEU A 104 -6.25 -33.03 14.00
CA LEU A 104 -6.39 -33.51 12.61
C LEU A 104 -6.15 -35.02 12.45
N SER A 105 -5.25 -35.61 13.23
CA SER A 105 -4.96 -37.06 13.18
C SER A 105 -6.09 -37.96 13.67
N ASN A 106 -7.09 -37.41 14.36
CA ASN A 106 -8.26 -38.14 14.83
C ASN A 106 -9.39 -38.19 13.79
N HIS A 107 -9.15 -37.58 12.63
CA HIS A 107 -10.10 -37.44 11.54
C HIS A 107 -9.68 -38.34 10.39
N SER A 108 -10.65 -39.07 9.82
CA SER A 108 -10.40 -40.06 8.76
C SER A 108 -10.98 -39.66 7.40
N GLY A 109 -11.71 -38.54 7.34
CA GLY A 109 -12.28 -38.00 6.12
C GLY A 109 -11.23 -37.67 5.04
N ASP A 110 -11.68 -37.67 3.78
CA ASP A 110 -10.84 -37.41 2.62
C ASP A 110 -10.10 -36.06 2.74
N MET A 111 -10.78 -35.03 3.23
CA MET A 111 -10.15 -33.71 3.41
C MET A 111 -9.12 -33.72 4.55
N ALA A 112 -9.35 -34.47 5.63
CA ALA A 112 -8.37 -34.60 6.71
C ALA A 112 -7.10 -35.30 6.24
N ASN A 113 -7.26 -36.41 5.52
CA ASN A 113 -6.14 -37.15 4.91
C ASN A 113 -5.38 -36.29 3.88
N PHE A 114 -6.11 -35.52 3.07
CA PHE A 114 -5.51 -34.59 2.13
C PHE A 114 -4.63 -33.53 2.82
N LEU A 115 -5.13 -32.92 3.91
CA LEU A 115 -4.37 -31.93 4.68
C LEU A 115 -3.12 -32.56 5.33
N ILE A 116 -3.25 -33.75 5.92
CA ILE A 116 -2.12 -34.48 6.51
C ILE A 116 -1.04 -34.72 5.45
N ARG A 117 -1.42 -35.28 4.30
CA ARG A 117 -0.51 -35.56 3.19
C ARG A 117 0.15 -34.27 2.67
N SER A 118 -0.62 -33.21 2.50
CA SER A 118 -0.10 -31.91 2.02
C SER A 118 0.98 -31.37 2.95
N VAL A 119 0.79 -31.46 4.27
CA VAL A 119 1.82 -31.04 5.23
C VAL A 119 3.04 -31.94 5.15
N GLN A 120 2.87 -33.26 5.09
CA GLN A 120 3.99 -34.21 4.99
C GLN A 120 4.83 -34.01 3.73
N GLU A 121 4.21 -33.63 2.61
CA GLU A 121 4.92 -33.34 1.36
C GLU A 121 5.66 -31.99 1.38
N CYS A 122 5.17 -31.02 2.15
CA CYS A 122 5.70 -29.66 2.19
C CYS A 122 6.65 -29.37 3.36
N THR A 123 6.79 -30.28 4.33
CA THR A 123 7.54 -30.05 5.58
C THR A 123 8.54 -31.16 5.85
N PRO A 124 9.60 -30.90 6.65
CA PRO A 124 10.54 -31.94 7.05
C PRO A 124 9.88 -33.08 7.85
N PRO A 125 10.42 -34.30 7.77
CA PRO A 125 9.97 -35.43 8.57
C PRO A 125 9.94 -35.09 10.07
N GLY A 126 8.88 -35.50 10.77
CA GLY A 126 8.68 -35.21 12.19
C GLY A 126 7.80 -33.98 12.48
N THR A 127 7.42 -33.21 11.46
CA THR A 127 6.42 -32.15 11.61
C THR A 127 5.05 -32.74 11.91
N ILE A 128 4.39 -32.25 12.97
CA ILE A 128 3.04 -32.69 13.35
C ILE A 128 2.01 -31.88 12.55
N PRO A 129 1.25 -32.49 11.62
CA PRO A 129 0.39 -31.75 10.69
C PRO A 129 -0.64 -30.84 11.37
N GLY A 130 -1.27 -31.34 12.43
CA GLY A 130 -2.29 -30.58 13.14
C GLY A 130 -1.76 -29.34 13.87
N VAL A 131 -0.54 -29.42 14.41
CA VAL A 131 0.13 -28.26 15.03
C VAL A 131 0.51 -27.24 13.95
N PHE A 132 1.13 -27.72 12.87
CA PHE A 132 1.55 -26.87 11.75
C PHE A 132 0.38 -26.09 11.13
N LEU A 133 -0.74 -26.75 10.85
CA LEU A 133 -1.92 -26.10 10.27
C LEU A 133 -2.61 -25.15 11.25
N LYS A 134 -2.60 -25.47 12.56
CA LYS A 134 -3.09 -24.56 13.60
C LYS A 134 -2.24 -23.29 13.66
N ASP A 135 -0.93 -23.42 13.51
CA ASP A 135 -0.01 -22.29 13.52
C ASP A 135 -0.18 -21.41 12.27
N ILE A 136 -0.33 -22.01 11.09
CA ILE A 136 -0.73 -21.28 9.87
C ILE A 136 -2.04 -20.54 10.12
N PHE A 137 -3.06 -21.23 10.65
CA PHE A 137 -4.37 -20.62 10.89
C PHE A 137 -4.28 -19.46 11.89
N LYS A 138 -3.42 -19.57 12.92
CA LYS A 138 -3.17 -18.51 13.90
C LYS A 138 -2.48 -17.31 13.26
N GLN A 139 -1.46 -17.53 12.44
CA GLN A 139 -0.73 -16.47 11.73
C GLN A 139 -1.64 -15.73 10.75
N LEU A 140 -2.42 -16.47 9.94
CA LEU A 140 -3.45 -15.91 9.05
C LEU A 140 -4.63 -15.25 9.80
N SER A 141 -4.72 -15.44 11.11
CA SER A 141 -5.74 -14.82 11.97
C SER A 141 -5.22 -13.60 12.74
N GLY A 142 -4.05 -13.06 12.37
CA GLY A 142 -3.41 -11.91 13.02
C GLY A 142 -4.27 -10.63 13.10
N GLN A 143 -4.54 -10.23 14.36
CA GLN A 143 -4.96 -8.93 14.92
C GLN A 143 -6.23 -8.15 14.51
N VAL A 144 -6.99 -8.51 13.48
CA VAL A 144 -8.28 -7.82 13.26
C VAL A 144 -9.41 -8.81 12.97
N HIS A 145 -10.56 -8.54 13.58
CA HIS A 145 -11.81 -9.20 13.26
C HIS A 145 -12.28 -8.75 11.88
N TYR A 146 -11.81 -9.45 10.84
CA TYR A 146 -12.10 -9.09 9.46
C TYR A 146 -13.36 -9.79 8.92
N PRO A 147 -14.10 -9.14 7.99
CA PRO A 147 -15.36 -9.65 7.42
C PRO A 147 -15.15 -10.89 6.52
N ARG A 148 -16.24 -11.62 6.24
CA ARG A 148 -16.26 -12.76 5.32
C ARG A 148 -16.06 -12.26 3.87
N TRP A 149 -15.06 -12.80 3.18
CA TRP A 149 -14.73 -12.45 1.78
C TRP A 149 -15.05 -13.57 0.79
N TYR A 150 -15.43 -13.18 -0.44
CA TYR A 150 -15.93 -14.06 -1.52
C TYR A 150 -15.36 -13.74 -2.92
N GLY A 151 -14.16 -13.17 -3.03
CA GLY A 151 -13.58 -12.78 -4.33
C GLY A 151 -12.64 -13.82 -4.97
N PRO A 152 -12.34 -13.67 -6.28
CA PRO A 152 -11.45 -14.55 -7.04
C PRO A 152 -9.97 -14.26 -6.75
N GLY A 153 -9.17 -15.32 -6.62
CA GLY A 153 -7.73 -15.29 -6.32
C GLY A 153 -7.46 -15.32 -4.81
N ILE A 154 -6.75 -16.36 -4.36
CA ILE A 154 -6.22 -16.40 -2.99
C ILE A 154 -4.81 -15.83 -3.02
N ARG A 155 -4.52 -14.82 -2.20
CA ARG A 155 -3.15 -14.33 -2.02
C ARG A 155 -2.56 -14.86 -0.72
N ALA A 156 -1.26 -15.11 -0.69
CA ALA A 156 -0.53 -15.49 0.52
C ALA A 156 0.54 -14.42 0.83
N SER A 157 0.51 -13.91 2.06
CA SER A 157 1.42 -12.87 2.54
C SER A 157 2.86 -13.38 2.69
N ARG A 158 3.82 -12.47 2.55
CA ARG A 158 5.27 -12.68 2.83
C ARG A 158 5.56 -13.11 4.28
N SER A 159 4.58 -13.00 5.19
CA SER A 159 4.69 -13.47 6.57
C SER A 159 4.72 -14.99 6.69
N LEU A 160 4.25 -15.70 5.66
CA LEU A 160 4.28 -17.16 5.61
C LEU A 160 5.61 -17.67 5.06
N ASN A 161 6.12 -18.74 5.66
CA ASN A 161 7.30 -19.41 5.13
C ASN A 161 6.97 -20.30 3.93
N ALA A 162 8.00 -20.73 3.19
CA ALA A 162 7.86 -21.54 1.98
C ALA A 162 7.05 -22.84 2.19
N ALA A 163 7.19 -23.50 3.34
CA ALA A 163 6.43 -24.71 3.64
C ALA A 163 4.93 -24.42 3.83
N GLN A 164 4.60 -23.29 4.48
CA GLN A 164 3.22 -22.86 4.68
C GLN A 164 2.56 -22.47 3.35
N ILE A 165 3.31 -21.76 2.50
CA ILE A 165 2.88 -21.42 1.14
C ILE A 165 2.63 -22.70 0.33
N CYS A 166 3.55 -23.67 0.35
CA CYS A 166 3.39 -24.97 -0.32
C CYS A 166 2.09 -25.68 0.07
N VAL A 167 1.76 -25.72 1.37
CA VAL A 167 0.52 -26.35 1.86
C VAL A 167 -0.72 -25.59 1.36
N LEU A 168 -0.70 -24.26 1.40
CA LEU A 168 -1.80 -23.44 0.88
C LEU A 168 -1.95 -23.57 -0.64
N GLN A 169 -0.87 -23.71 -1.39
CA GLN A 169 -0.90 -23.96 -2.84
C GLN A 169 -1.58 -25.28 -3.16
N LYS A 170 -1.20 -26.36 -2.45
CA LYS A 170 -1.85 -27.67 -2.62
C LYS A 170 -3.34 -27.58 -2.28
N LEU A 171 -3.70 -26.91 -1.20
CA LEU A 171 -5.10 -26.73 -0.83
C LEU A 171 -5.88 -25.90 -1.87
N ALA A 172 -5.29 -24.83 -2.40
CA ALA A 172 -5.90 -24.02 -3.45
C ALA A 172 -6.15 -24.86 -4.71
N GLN A 173 -5.15 -25.63 -5.15
CA GLN A 173 -5.27 -26.55 -6.30
C GLN A 173 -6.39 -27.57 -6.11
N GLN A 174 -6.50 -28.17 -4.92
CA GLN A 174 -7.55 -29.14 -4.59
C GLN A 174 -8.96 -28.54 -4.65
N GLU A 175 -9.09 -27.25 -4.33
CA GLU A 175 -10.35 -26.50 -4.39
C GLU A 175 -10.60 -25.81 -5.74
N GLY A 176 -9.69 -25.98 -6.71
CA GLY A 176 -9.81 -25.37 -8.04
C GLY A 176 -9.47 -23.87 -8.10
N PHE A 177 -8.69 -23.38 -7.14
CA PHE A 177 -8.23 -21.99 -7.10
C PHE A 177 -6.73 -21.88 -7.42
N LEU A 178 -6.34 -20.72 -7.96
CA LEU A 178 -4.95 -20.31 -8.06
C LEU A 178 -4.54 -19.56 -6.78
N LEU A 179 -3.41 -19.96 -6.20
CA LEU A 179 -2.72 -19.16 -5.18
C LEU A 179 -1.73 -18.23 -5.88
N ILE A 180 -1.84 -16.92 -5.64
CA ILE A 180 -0.89 -15.91 -6.10
C ILE A 180 -0.03 -15.51 -4.90
N THR A 181 1.28 -15.52 -5.04
CA THR A 181 2.20 -15.04 -4.01
C THR A 181 2.72 -13.65 -4.37
N ASP A 182 3.06 -12.83 -3.39
CA ASP A 182 3.55 -11.47 -3.63
C ASP A 182 4.93 -11.44 -4.34
N ASP A 183 5.59 -12.59 -4.52
CA ASP A 183 6.80 -12.73 -5.33
C ASP A 183 6.48 -12.83 -6.83
N ASP A 184 5.25 -13.21 -7.19
CA ASP A 184 4.80 -13.33 -8.58
C ASP A 184 4.42 -11.97 -9.21
N GLU A 185 4.24 -10.91 -8.40
CA GLU A 185 3.89 -9.56 -8.89
C GLU A 185 5.12 -8.71 -9.24
N ASP A 186 6.29 -8.96 -8.62
CA ASP A 186 7.54 -8.19 -8.91
C ASP A 186 8.08 -8.46 -10.34
N ASP A 187 7.65 -9.53 -11.01
CA ASP A 187 8.02 -9.87 -12.40
C ASP A 187 7.06 -9.30 -13.47
N SER A 188 6.00 -8.60 -13.06
CA SER A 188 4.90 -8.20 -13.96
C SER A 188 4.82 -6.69 -14.28
N GLU A 189 5.76 -5.88 -13.76
CA GLU A 189 5.80 -4.42 -14.00
C GLU A 189 6.84 -3.96 -15.06
N ASP A 190 7.38 -4.87 -15.87
CA ASP A 190 8.25 -4.54 -17.03
C ASP A 190 7.54 -4.83 -18.37
N ILE A 191 6.40 -4.18 -18.67
CA ILE A 191 5.88 -4.02 -20.05
C ILE A 191 5.28 -2.63 -20.25
#